data_AF-A0A0K0SZD2-F1
#
_entry.id   AF-A0A0K0SZD2-F1
#
_cell.length_a   1.000
_cell.length_b   1.000
_cell.length_c   1.000
_cell.angle_alpha   90.00
_cell.angle_beta   90.00
_cell.angle_gamma   90.00
#
_symmetry.space_group_name_H-M   'P 1'
#
loop_
_entity.id
_entity.type
_entity.pdbx_description
1 polymer ?
#
loop_
_entity_poly.entity_id
_entity_poly.type
_entity_poly.pdbx_seq_one_letter_code
_entity_poly.pdbx_strand_id
1 'polypeptide(L)'
;MIRFDDKGYRVYTIDDLLRYYRIAKSVERIIITIEAFESLRTQRAIGTVLEVRLDEKDPNTSYLTATSDNRDWVDASFSSIQEGLAKFQNKNRWAYSAWTALGVQISGVTLGFLLSLWAASKIAPKLTVENAYILTFLFMLLIFSNTWTYLNHFCLRLIHISFPNIKFIRSDKENLHWLMQAVVGGVIGAIVLYLLGQASSFLLEIMSGIVNKNAP
;
A
#
# COMPACT_ATOMS: atom_id res chain seq x y z
N MET A 1 4.01 12.19 22.42
CA MET A 1 5.24 11.39 22.18
C MET A 1 5.56 11.42 20.70
N ILE A 2 6.83 11.60 20.35
CA ILE A 2 7.32 11.50 18.97
C ILE A 2 8.39 10.43 18.90
N ARG A 3 8.29 9.55 17.90
CA ARG A 3 9.33 8.59 17.55
C ARG A 3 9.98 9.02 16.25
N PHE A 4 11.27 9.23 16.28
CA PHE A 4 12.07 9.59 15.12
C PHE A 4 13.44 8.94 15.22
N ASP A 5 14.00 8.55 14.08
CA ASP A 5 15.34 7.95 13.96
C ASP A 5 15.54 6.79 14.97
N ASP A 6 14.56 5.87 15.03
CA ASP A 6 14.46 4.74 15.95
C ASP A 6 14.49 5.07 17.45
N LYS A 7 14.35 6.35 17.84
CA LYS A 7 14.28 6.82 19.23
C LYS A 7 12.92 7.41 19.55
N GLY A 8 12.42 7.12 20.76
CA GLY A 8 11.14 7.64 21.25
C GLY A 8 11.34 8.72 22.32
N TYR A 9 10.73 9.89 22.12
CA TYR A 9 10.78 11.01 23.05
C TYR A 9 9.38 11.39 23.52
N ARG A 10 9.19 11.51 24.83
CA ARG A 10 7.99 12.09 25.42
C ARG A 10 8.19 13.59 25.52
N VAL A 11 7.27 14.34 24.93
CA VAL A 11 7.25 15.80 24.92
C VAL A 11 5.92 16.27 25.47
N TYR A 12 5.96 17.38 26.20
CA TYR A 12 4.80 17.96 26.89
C TYR A 12 4.39 19.31 26.31
N THR A 13 5.24 19.90 25.46
CA THR A 13 4.97 21.16 24.77
C THR A 13 4.93 20.96 23.26
N ILE A 14 4.17 21.80 22.57
CA ILE A 14 4.11 21.80 21.10
C ILE A 14 5.44 22.27 20.51
N ASP A 15 6.11 23.22 21.16
CA ASP A 15 7.39 23.75 20.68
C ASP A 15 8.49 22.68 20.64
N ASP A 16 8.57 21.84 21.68
CA ASP A 16 9.50 20.71 21.70
C ASP A 16 9.16 19.67 20.62
N LEU A 17 7.87 19.39 20.42
CA LEU A 17 7.41 18.50 19.35
C LEU A 17 7.86 19.01 17.98
N LEU A 18 7.63 20.30 17.69
CA LEU A 18 8.02 20.93 16.42
C LEU A 18 9.54 20.98 16.25
N ARG A 19 10.29 21.21 17.33
CA ARG A 19 11.75 21.17 17.31
C ARG A 19 12.27 19.78 16.90
N TYR A 20 11.78 18.72 17.54
CA TYR A 20 12.17 17.36 17.17
C TYR A 20 11.72 16.97 15.77
N TYR A 21 10.52 17.39 15.37
CA TYR A 21 9.99 17.16 14.02
C TYR A 21 10.90 17.75 12.92
N ARG A 22 11.43 18.96 13.15
CA ARG A 22 12.34 19.64 12.23
C ARG A 22 13.72 18.97 12.16
N ILE A 23 14.27 18.56 13.32
CA ILE A 23 15.63 18.00 13.40
C ILE A 23 15.67 16.55 12.89
N ALA A 24 14.61 15.77 13.11
CA ALA A 24 14.56 14.35 12.73
C ALA A 24 14.98 14.10 11.27
N LYS A 25 15.67 12.99 11.01
CA LYS A 25 15.89 12.53 9.63
C LYS A 25 14.63 11.86 9.09
N SER A 26 13.98 11.03 9.89
CA SER A 26 12.69 10.39 9.60
C SER A 26 11.79 10.38 10.83
N VAL A 27 10.56 10.85 10.68
CA VAL A 27 9.54 10.75 11.73
C VAL A 27 8.75 9.48 11.46
N GLU A 28 8.70 8.60 12.46
CA GLU A 28 8.09 7.29 12.32
C GLU A 28 6.69 7.27 12.90
N ARG A 29 6.51 7.92 14.06
CA ARG A 29 5.26 7.91 14.79
C ARG A 29 5.08 9.18 15.60
N ILE A 30 3.86 9.69 15.62
CA ILE A 30 3.43 10.74 16.54
C ILE A 30 2.24 10.20 17.32
N ILE A 31 2.32 10.29 18.66
CA ILE A 31 1.21 9.99 19.57
C ILE A 31 0.87 11.29 20.29
N ILE A 32 -0.34 11.79 20.08
CA ILE A 32 -0.88 12.92 20.80
C ILE A 32 -1.84 12.36 21.84
N THR A 33 -1.64 12.74 23.08
CA THR A 33 -2.42 12.24 24.22
C THR A 33 -2.88 13.43 25.03
N ILE A 34 -4.19 13.54 25.23
CA ILE A 34 -4.82 14.51 26.12
C ILE A 34 -5.47 13.71 27.23
N GLU A 35 -5.03 13.96 28.46
CA GLU A 35 -5.46 13.20 29.64
C GLU A 35 -5.84 14.17 30.76
N ALA A 36 -6.96 13.90 31.42
CA ALA A 36 -7.30 14.57 32.67
C ALA A 36 -6.40 14.10 33.81
N PHE A 37 -6.17 14.96 34.80
CA PHE A 37 -5.31 14.65 35.94
C PHE A 37 -5.81 13.44 36.76
N GLU A 38 -7.13 13.23 36.82
CA GLU A 38 -7.74 12.06 37.46
C GLU A 38 -7.41 10.75 36.73
N SER A 39 -7.30 10.80 35.39
CA SER A 39 -6.90 9.65 34.58
C SER A 39 -5.43 9.27 34.82
N LEU A 40 -4.55 10.26 34.97
CA LEU A 40 -3.15 10.03 35.32
C LEU A 40 -3.01 9.36 36.69
N ARG A 41 -3.82 9.75 37.67
CA ARG A 41 -3.79 9.18 39.04
C ARG A 41 -4.33 7.76 39.10
N THR A 42 -5.29 7.42 38.24
CA THR A 42 -5.96 6.11 38.24
C THR A 42 -5.43 5.15 37.18
N GLN A 43 -4.31 5.48 36.52
CA GLN A 43 -3.75 4.70 35.41
C GLN A 43 -4.78 4.43 34.29
N ARG A 44 -5.57 5.45 33.94
CA ARG A 44 -6.63 5.39 32.92
C ARG A 44 -7.81 4.45 33.26
N ALA A 45 -7.96 4.05 34.53
CA ALA A 45 -9.13 3.28 34.97
C ALA A 45 -10.40 4.15 35.07
N ILE A 46 -10.26 5.44 35.39
CA ILE A 46 -11.36 6.41 35.52
C ILE A 46 -10.93 7.74 34.89
N GLY A 47 -11.88 8.47 34.31
CA GLY A 47 -11.65 9.81 33.78
C GLY A 47 -11.37 9.88 32.28
N THR A 48 -11.00 11.08 31.84
CA THR A 48 -11.06 11.49 30.45
C THR A 48 -9.70 11.35 29.73
N VAL A 49 -9.68 10.60 28.62
CA VAL A 49 -8.52 10.31 27.78
C VAL A 49 -8.89 10.46 26.30
N LEU A 50 -8.06 11.15 25.55
CA LEU A 50 -8.07 11.17 24.09
C LEU A 50 -6.66 10.86 23.59
N GLU A 51 -6.54 9.83 22.77
CA GLU A 51 -5.28 9.38 22.20
C GLU A 51 -5.40 9.28 20.68
N VAL A 52 -4.51 9.98 19.98
CA VAL A 52 -4.34 9.91 18.54
C VAL A 52 -2.96 9.36 18.27
N ARG A 53 -2.89 8.20 17.65
CA ARG A 53 -1.65 7.59 17.19
C ARG A 53 -1.62 7.58 15.68
N LEU A 54 -0.59 8.21 15.13
CA LEU A 54 -0.28 8.23 13.71
C LEU A 54 1.09 7.58 13.51
N ASP A 55 1.12 6.50 12.74
CA ASP A 55 2.32 5.73 12.46
C ASP A 55 2.52 5.62 10.93
N GLU A 56 3.68 6.08 10.46
CA GLU A 56 4.06 6.04 9.05
C GLU A 56 4.58 4.65 8.64
N LYS A 57 5.24 3.90 9.55
CA LYS A 57 5.81 2.58 9.25
C LYS A 57 4.74 1.48 9.25
N ASP A 58 3.80 1.54 10.20
CA ASP A 58 2.71 0.57 10.32
C ASP A 58 1.35 1.25 10.48
N PRO A 59 0.64 1.49 9.36
CA PRO A 59 -0.67 2.13 9.35
C PRO A 59 -1.73 1.39 10.18
N ASN A 60 -1.62 0.07 10.33
CA ASN A 60 -2.59 -0.72 11.12
C ASN A 60 -2.51 -0.40 12.61
N THR A 61 -1.42 0.22 13.05
CA THR A 61 -1.25 0.64 14.45
C THR A 61 -1.67 2.08 14.70
N SER A 62 -2.20 2.75 13.68
CA SER A 62 -2.75 4.09 13.82
C SER A 62 -4.21 4.02 14.29
N TYR A 63 -4.53 4.75 15.35
CA TYR A 63 -5.86 4.76 15.93
C TYR A 63 -6.20 6.11 16.53
N LEU A 64 -7.50 6.35 16.68
CA LEU A 64 -8.08 7.42 17.47
C LEU A 64 -8.94 6.76 18.54
N THR A 65 -8.66 7.05 19.80
CA THR A 65 -9.40 6.53 20.94
C THR A 65 -9.79 7.68 21.85
N ALA A 66 -11.06 7.78 22.19
CA ALA A 66 -11.59 8.71 23.17
C ALA A 66 -12.33 7.91 24.24
N THR A 67 -12.06 8.19 25.50
CA THR A 67 -12.66 7.51 26.65
C THR A 67 -12.94 8.54 27.73
N SER A 68 -14.15 8.58 28.24
CA SER A 68 -14.55 9.51 29.30
C SER A 68 -15.84 9.00 29.92
N ASP A 69 -16.09 9.40 31.17
CA ASP A 69 -17.36 9.17 31.84
C ASP A 69 -18.47 10.08 31.26
N ASN A 70 -18.10 11.15 30.56
CA ASN A 70 -19.01 12.04 29.85
C ASN A 70 -19.10 11.69 28.36
N ARG A 71 -20.25 11.15 27.94
CA ARG A 71 -20.52 10.78 26.55
C ARG A 71 -20.43 11.95 25.57
N ASP A 72 -20.98 13.11 25.91
CA ASP A 72 -20.98 14.28 25.03
C ASP A 72 -19.55 14.74 24.73
N TRP A 73 -18.66 14.62 25.74
CA TRP A 73 -17.25 14.92 25.55
C TRP A 73 -16.57 13.91 24.60
N VAL A 74 -16.88 12.61 24.72
CA VAL A 74 -16.34 11.57 23.82
C VAL A 74 -16.75 11.85 22.39
N ASP A 75 -18.04 12.03 22.16
CA ASP A 75 -18.60 12.26 20.82
C ASP A 75 -18.03 13.55 20.21
N ALA A 76 -18.04 14.66 20.96
CA ALA A 76 -17.52 15.95 20.50
C ALA A 76 -16.00 15.91 20.21
N SER A 77 -15.22 15.28 21.09
CA SER A 77 -13.76 15.19 20.93
C SER A 77 -13.38 14.29 19.77
N PHE A 78 -14.05 13.15 19.64
CA PHE A 78 -13.84 12.21 18.54
C PHE A 78 -14.19 12.85 17.20
N SER A 79 -15.37 13.46 17.09
CA SER A 79 -15.81 14.16 15.87
C SER A 79 -14.87 15.31 15.51
N SER A 80 -14.45 16.13 16.47
CA SER A 80 -13.55 17.27 16.21
C SER A 80 -12.20 16.82 15.63
N ILE A 81 -11.60 15.77 16.19
CA ILE A 81 -10.35 15.21 15.66
C ILE A 81 -10.57 14.56 14.30
N GLN A 82 -11.65 13.81 14.13
CA GLN A 82 -11.99 13.17 12.86
C GLN A 82 -12.15 14.20 11.74
N GLU A 83 -12.86 15.30 11.98
CA GLU A 83 -13.01 16.41 11.03
C GLU A 83 -11.68 17.11 10.74
N GLY A 84 -10.84 17.29 11.76
CA GLY A 84 -9.50 17.82 11.60
C GLY A 84 -8.64 16.94 10.68
N LEU A 85 -8.64 15.62 10.92
CA LEU A 85 -7.91 14.65 10.11
C LEU A 85 -8.49 14.52 8.69
N ALA A 86 -9.81 14.67 8.52
CA ALA A 86 -10.47 14.58 7.22
C ALA A 86 -9.92 15.59 6.20
N LYS A 87 -9.47 16.77 6.66
CA LYS A 87 -8.86 17.81 5.82
C LYS A 87 -7.51 17.40 5.21
N PHE A 88 -6.84 16.42 5.81
CA PHE A 88 -5.51 15.95 5.40
C PHE A 88 -5.53 14.55 4.76
N GLN A 89 -6.69 14.08 4.31
CA GLN A 89 -6.80 12.78 3.65
C GLN A 89 -6.09 12.76 2.29
N ASN A 90 -5.37 11.66 2.03
CA ASN A 90 -4.76 11.43 0.73
C ASN A 90 -5.77 10.82 -0.27
N LYS A 91 -5.46 10.89 -1.57
CA LYS A 91 -6.23 10.24 -2.64
C LYS A 91 -5.74 8.83 -2.99
N ASN A 92 -4.78 8.29 -2.25
CA ASN A 92 -4.11 7.02 -2.52
C ASN A 92 -4.86 5.80 -1.98
N ARG A 93 -6.12 5.98 -1.55
CA ARG A 93 -6.96 4.89 -1.02
C ARG A 93 -7.06 3.69 -1.97
N TRP A 94 -6.96 3.92 -3.28
CA TRP A 94 -6.97 2.86 -4.29
C TRP A 94 -5.79 1.88 -4.12
N ALA A 95 -4.61 2.35 -3.73
CA ALA A 95 -3.41 1.51 -3.58
C ALA A 95 -3.55 0.44 -2.48
N TYR A 96 -4.42 0.71 -1.50
CA TYR A 96 -4.75 -0.19 -0.40
C TYR A 96 -6.04 -0.99 -0.61
N SER A 97 -6.65 -0.87 -1.80
CA SER A 97 -7.89 -1.56 -2.10
C SER A 97 -7.66 -3.02 -2.49
N ALA A 98 -8.69 -3.86 -2.30
CA ALA A 98 -8.68 -5.25 -2.76
C ALA A 98 -8.44 -5.37 -4.27
N TRP A 99 -8.79 -4.34 -5.05
CA TRP A 99 -8.56 -4.30 -6.51
C TRP A 99 -7.08 -4.26 -6.87
N THR A 100 -6.27 -3.55 -6.08
CA THR A 100 -4.81 -3.52 -6.29
C THR A 100 -4.21 -4.88 -5.99
N ALA A 101 -4.63 -5.54 -4.90
CA ALA A 101 -4.20 -6.89 -4.58
C ALA A 101 -4.58 -7.91 -5.67
N LEU A 102 -5.81 -7.82 -6.16
CA LEU A 102 -6.30 -8.64 -7.26
C LEU A 102 -5.50 -8.38 -8.55
N GLY A 103 -5.26 -7.11 -8.89
CA GLY A 103 -4.48 -6.72 -10.07
C GLY A 103 -3.05 -7.25 -10.06
N VAL A 104 -2.37 -7.14 -8.90
CA VAL A 104 -1.03 -7.74 -8.71
C VAL A 104 -1.09 -9.26 -8.87
N GLN A 105 -2.10 -9.90 -8.27
CA GLN A 105 -2.27 -11.35 -8.34
C GLN A 105 -2.48 -11.85 -9.77
N ILE A 106 -3.43 -11.27 -10.51
CA ILE A 106 -3.69 -11.67 -11.90
C ILE A 106 -2.44 -11.45 -12.74
N SER A 107 -1.82 -10.27 -12.65
CA SER A 107 -0.62 -9.95 -13.42
C SER A 107 0.51 -10.95 -13.15
N GLY A 108 0.72 -11.30 -11.88
CA GLY A 108 1.75 -12.26 -11.50
C GLY A 108 1.48 -13.68 -11.96
N VAL A 109 0.24 -14.16 -11.85
CA VAL A 109 -0.13 -15.50 -12.33
C VAL A 109 0.02 -15.58 -13.85
N THR A 110 -0.42 -14.56 -14.59
CA THR A 110 -0.25 -14.49 -16.05
C THR A 110 1.23 -14.47 -16.44
N LEU A 111 2.04 -13.61 -15.81
CA LEU A 111 3.47 -13.55 -16.06
C LEU A 111 4.17 -14.87 -15.70
N GLY A 112 3.80 -15.48 -14.58
CA GLY A 112 4.32 -16.78 -14.15
C GLY A 112 4.08 -17.88 -15.14
N PHE A 113 2.87 -17.94 -15.68
CA PHE A 113 2.50 -18.90 -16.71
C PHE A 113 3.32 -18.69 -17.99
N LEU A 114 3.44 -17.44 -18.46
CA LEU A 114 4.23 -17.10 -19.64
C LEU A 114 5.73 -17.38 -19.45
N LEU A 115 6.29 -17.04 -18.29
CA LEU A 115 7.68 -17.33 -17.94
C LEU A 115 7.94 -18.83 -17.84
N SER A 116 6.97 -19.60 -17.34
CA SER A 116 7.07 -21.07 -17.27
C SER A 116 7.06 -21.69 -18.66
N LEU A 117 6.21 -21.21 -19.59
CA LEU A 117 6.22 -21.63 -20.99
C LEU A 117 7.55 -21.27 -21.68
N TRP A 118 8.02 -20.05 -21.46
CA TRP A 118 9.30 -19.59 -22.00
C TRP A 118 10.47 -20.44 -21.49
N ALA A 119 10.53 -20.69 -20.18
CA ALA A 119 11.55 -21.54 -19.57
C ALA A 119 11.48 -22.98 -20.12
N ALA A 120 10.28 -23.54 -20.24
CA ALA A 120 10.07 -24.85 -20.86
C ALA A 120 10.60 -24.89 -22.29
N SER A 121 10.34 -23.86 -23.10
CA SER A 121 10.84 -23.80 -24.49
C SER A 121 12.37 -23.81 -24.60
N LYS A 122 13.07 -23.30 -23.59
CA LYS A 122 14.55 -23.22 -23.56
C LYS A 122 15.22 -24.43 -22.92
N ILE A 123 14.56 -25.05 -21.93
CA ILE A 123 15.12 -26.15 -21.14
C ILE A 123 14.73 -27.51 -21.72
N ALA A 124 13.50 -27.66 -22.21
CA ALA A 124 13.02 -28.91 -22.80
C ALA A 124 13.90 -29.50 -23.91
N PRO A 125 14.43 -28.73 -24.89
CA PRO A 125 15.28 -29.29 -25.94
C PRO A 125 16.63 -29.83 -25.43
N LYS A 126 17.01 -29.55 -24.18
CA LYS A 126 18.22 -30.08 -23.55
C LYS A 126 17.97 -31.39 -22.79
N LEU A 127 16.71 -31.82 -22.68
CA LEU A 127 16.30 -33.01 -21.95
C LEU A 127 15.92 -34.11 -22.94
N THR A 128 16.48 -35.29 -22.76
CA THR A 128 16.25 -36.47 -23.62
C THR A 128 15.02 -37.28 -23.17
N VAL A 129 14.03 -36.63 -22.54
CA VAL A 129 12.85 -37.28 -21.96
C VAL A 129 11.66 -37.12 -22.89
N GLU A 130 10.85 -38.16 -23.02
CA GLU A 130 9.58 -38.09 -23.74
C GLU A 130 8.64 -37.06 -23.08
N ASN A 131 8.02 -36.17 -23.86
CA ASN A 131 7.23 -35.04 -23.34
C ASN A 131 7.99 -34.07 -22.43
N ALA A 132 9.32 -33.92 -22.60
CA ALA A 132 10.16 -33.01 -21.80
C ALA A 132 9.60 -31.57 -21.67
N TYR A 133 8.91 -31.06 -22.70
CA TYR A 133 8.29 -29.74 -22.66
C TYR A 133 7.22 -29.62 -21.58
N ILE A 134 6.25 -30.54 -21.56
CA ILE A 134 5.13 -30.52 -20.61
C ILE A 134 5.67 -30.70 -19.19
N LEU A 135 6.60 -31.65 -19.00
CA LEU A 135 7.19 -31.93 -17.70
C LEU A 135 7.95 -30.71 -17.15
N THR A 136 8.77 -30.07 -18.00
CA THR A 136 9.52 -28.87 -17.62
C THR A 136 8.60 -27.69 -17.35
N PHE A 137 7.55 -27.51 -18.16
CA PHE A 137 6.54 -26.48 -17.95
C PHE A 137 5.86 -26.63 -16.59
N LEU A 138 5.36 -27.82 -16.27
CA LEU A 138 4.69 -28.08 -14.99
C LEU A 138 5.65 -27.88 -13.81
N PHE A 139 6.90 -28.31 -13.93
CA PHE A 139 7.90 -28.13 -12.89
C PHE A 139 8.23 -26.65 -12.65
N MET A 140 8.45 -25.88 -13.72
CA MET A 140 8.69 -24.43 -13.63
C MET A 140 7.47 -23.69 -13.09
N LEU A 141 6.26 -24.09 -13.51
CA LEU A 141 5.01 -23.52 -12.99
C LEU A 141 4.87 -23.76 -11.49
N LEU A 142 5.25 -24.94 -11.00
CA LEU A 142 5.20 -25.29 -9.59
C LEU A 142 6.21 -24.47 -8.78
N ILE A 143 7.44 -24.30 -9.28
CA ILE A 143 8.44 -23.42 -8.65
C ILE A 143 7.92 -21.98 -8.60
N PHE A 144 7.40 -21.47 -9.73
CA PHE A 144 6.88 -20.12 -9.80
C PHE A 144 5.71 -19.92 -8.85
N SER A 145 4.73 -20.84 -8.84
CA SER A 145 3.54 -20.78 -7.98
C SER A 145 3.92 -20.67 -6.50
N ASN A 146 4.87 -21.49 -6.04
CA ASN A 146 5.36 -21.43 -4.66
C ASN A 146 6.13 -20.13 -4.36
N THR A 147 6.92 -19.64 -5.32
CA THR A 147 7.69 -18.40 -5.16
C THR A 147 6.81 -17.15 -5.23
N TRP A 148 5.72 -17.22 -6.02
CA TRP A 148 4.82 -16.11 -6.29
C TRP A 148 4.15 -15.58 -5.02
N THR A 149 3.80 -16.44 -4.07
CA THR A 149 3.23 -16.00 -2.79
C THR A 149 4.12 -14.97 -2.08
N TYR A 150 5.43 -15.21 -2.03
CA TYR A 150 6.39 -14.28 -1.42
C TYR A 150 6.60 -13.03 -2.28
N LEU A 151 6.68 -13.19 -3.61
CA LEU A 151 6.81 -12.06 -4.54
C LEU A 151 5.57 -11.16 -4.49
N ASN A 152 4.38 -11.71 -4.36
CA ASN A 152 3.13 -10.97 -4.25
C ASN A 152 3.14 -10.06 -3.01
N HIS A 153 3.48 -10.61 -1.84
CA HIS A 153 3.63 -9.81 -0.63
C HIS A 153 4.69 -8.72 -0.78
N PHE A 154 5.80 -9.02 -1.44
CA PHE A 154 6.84 -8.04 -1.72
C PHE A 154 6.37 -6.92 -2.65
N CYS A 155 5.68 -7.25 -3.75
CA CYS A 155 5.09 -6.28 -4.66
C CYS A 155 4.09 -5.35 -3.96
N LEU A 156 3.19 -5.92 -3.14
CA LEU A 156 2.23 -5.13 -2.36
C LEU A 156 2.93 -4.21 -1.36
N ARG A 157 4.00 -4.70 -0.72
CA ARG A 157 4.83 -3.87 0.18
C ARG A 157 5.46 -2.70 -0.57
N LEU A 158 5.98 -2.90 -1.79
CA LEU A 158 6.54 -1.83 -2.61
C LEU A 158 5.48 -0.79 -3.00
N ILE A 159 4.27 -1.23 -3.35
CA ILE A 159 3.15 -0.34 -3.62
C ILE A 159 2.82 0.49 -2.37
N HIS A 160 2.72 -0.14 -1.20
CA HIS A 160 2.42 0.56 0.05
C HIS A 160 3.51 1.55 0.48
N ILE A 161 4.79 1.25 0.20
CA ILE A 161 5.90 2.20 0.42
C ILE A 161 5.79 3.40 -0.53
N SER A 162 5.38 3.15 -1.78
CA SER A 162 5.26 4.20 -2.80
C SER A 162 4.02 5.08 -2.56
N PHE A 163 2.96 4.51 -1.99
CA PHE A 163 1.70 5.18 -1.72
C PHE A 163 1.33 5.07 -0.23
N PRO A 164 2.03 5.74 0.69
CA PRO A 164 1.84 5.60 2.13
C PRO A 164 0.47 6.11 2.57
N ASN A 165 -0.15 5.43 3.55
CA ASN A 165 -1.43 5.79 4.13
C ASN A 165 -1.30 7.06 5.00
N ILE A 166 -0.27 7.10 5.83
CA ILE A 166 0.10 8.26 6.65
C ILE A 166 1.51 8.65 6.26
N LYS A 167 1.74 9.94 6.03
CA LYS A 167 3.06 10.47 5.74
C LYS A 167 3.26 11.81 6.43
N PHE A 168 4.39 11.97 7.11
CA PHE A 168 4.76 13.23 7.73
C PHE A 168 5.48 14.14 6.73
N ILE A 169 4.72 15.06 6.12
CA ILE A 169 5.20 15.97 5.06
C ILE A 169 6.18 16.99 5.62
N ARG A 170 7.33 17.14 4.95
CA ARG A 170 8.37 18.15 5.25
C ARG A 170 8.92 18.73 3.96
N SER A 171 8.61 20.00 3.70
CA SER A 171 8.89 20.69 2.43
C SER A 171 10.35 20.67 1.96
N ASP A 172 11.31 20.41 2.84
CA ASP A 172 12.76 20.43 2.56
C ASP A 172 13.35 19.04 2.20
N LYS A 173 12.64 17.92 2.43
CA LYS A 173 13.20 16.54 2.29
C LYS A 173 12.47 15.61 1.30
N GLU A 174 11.48 16.10 0.56
CA GLU A 174 10.48 15.21 -0.08
C GLU A 174 10.69 14.82 -1.55
N ASN A 175 11.74 15.30 -2.21
CA ASN A 175 11.90 15.16 -3.67
C ASN A 175 11.91 13.70 -4.18
N LEU A 176 12.33 12.74 -3.34
CA LEU A 176 12.47 11.34 -3.76
C LEU A 176 11.12 10.59 -3.91
N HIS A 177 10.09 11.03 -3.17
CA HIS A 177 8.84 10.29 -3.07
C HIS A 177 7.96 10.44 -4.32
N TRP A 178 7.90 11.67 -4.86
CA TRP A 178 7.21 11.96 -6.11
C TRP A 178 7.82 11.15 -7.28
N LEU A 179 9.15 11.05 -7.34
CA LEU A 179 9.82 10.33 -8.41
C LEU A 179 9.48 8.83 -8.39
N MET A 180 9.45 8.20 -7.21
CA MET A 180 9.02 6.81 -7.09
C MET A 180 7.54 6.62 -7.45
N GLN A 181 6.66 7.54 -7.05
CA GLN A 181 5.25 7.51 -7.45
C GLN A 181 5.08 7.68 -8.96
N ALA A 182 5.88 8.53 -9.61
CA ALA A 182 5.86 8.73 -11.05
C ALA A 182 6.36 7.50 -11.80
N VAL A 183 7.41 6.83 -11.32
CA VAL A 183 7.92 5.59 -11.92
C VAL A 183 6.89 4.47 -11.80
N VAL A 184 6.39 4.21 -10.59
CA VAL A 184 5.41 3.13 -10.37
C VAL A 184 4.10 3.44 -11.11
N GLY A 185 3.61 4.67 -11.02
CA GLY A 185 2.43 5.12 -11.76
C GLY A 185 2.60 5.03 -13.27
N GLY A 186 3.78 5.37 -13.78
CA GLY A 186 4.12 5.24 -15.21
C GLY A 186 4.13 3.79 -15.68
N VAL A 187 4.71 2.86 -14.90
CA VAL A 187 4.69 1.42 -15.20
C VAL A 187 3.26 0.90 -15.22
N ILE A 188 2.46 1.22 -14.20
CA ILE A 188 1.04 0.80 -14.15
C ILE A 188 0.27 1.38 -15.34
N GLY A 189 0.45 2.66 -15.64
CA GLY A 189 -0.19 3.32 -16.79
C GLY A 189 0.17 2.66 -18.12
N ALA A 190 1.45 2.32 -18.33
CA ALA A 190 1.90 1.62 -19.53
C ALA A 190 1.28 0.23 -19.67
N ILE A 191 1.19 -0.54 -18.57
CA ILE A 191 0.54 -1.86 -18.56
C ILE A 191 -0.95 -1.73 -18.92
N VAL A 192 -1.65 -0.77 -18.32
CA VAL A 192 -3.09 -0.54 -18.59
C VAL A 192 -3.30 -0.15 -20.05
N LEU A 193 -2.48 0.75 -20.59
CA LEU A 193 -2.57 1.17 -22.00
C LEU A 193 -2.28 0.01 -22.95
N TYR A 194 -1.31 -0.85 -22.62
CA TYR A 194 -1.03 -2.05 -23.41
C TYR A 194 -2.20 -3.03 -23.41
N LEU A 195 -2.81 -3.28 -22.25
CA LEU A 195 -3.99 -4.15 -22.15
C LEU A 195 -5.20 -3.58 -22.88
N LEU A 196 -5.43 -2.26 -22.79
CA LEU A 196 -6.46 -1.59 -23.58
C LEU A 196 -6.21 -1.71 -25.07
N GLY A 197 -4.95 -1.55 -25.51
CA GLY A 197 -4.57 -1.75 -26.90
C GLY A 197 -4.87 -3.17 -27.39
N GLN A 198 -4.56 -4.19 -26.59
CA GLN A 198 -4.87 -5.59 -26.92
C GLN A 198 -6.38 -5.90 -26.90
N ALA A 199 -7.13 -5.31 -25.97
CA ALA A 199 -8.59 -5.44 -25.96
C ALA A 199 -9.22 -4.76 -27.18
N SER A 200 -8.73 -3.58 -27.57
CA SER A 200 -9.20 -2.86 -28.74
C SER A 200 -8.86 -3.58 -30.05
N SER A 201 -7.66 -4.16 -30.19
CA SER A 201 -7.31 -4.96 -31.37
C SER A 201 -8.20 -6.19 -31.49
N PHE A 202 -8.47 -6.88 -30.39
CA PHE A 202 -9.38 -8.02 -30.36
C PHE A 202 -10.83 -7.64 -30.74
N LEU A 203 -11.34 -6.52 -30.23
CA LEU A 203 -12.67 -6.00 -30.62
C LEU A 203 -12.73 -5.63 -32.11
N LEU A 204 -11.67 -5.01 -32.64
CA LEU A 204 -11.55 -4.69 -34.06
C LEU A 204 -11.49 -5.94 -34.93
N GLU A 205 -10.76 -6.97 -34.51
CA GLU A 205 -10.75 -8.26 -35.20
C GLU A 205 -12.14 -8.89 -35.25
N ILE A 206 -12.87 -8.93 -34.13
CA ILE A 206 -14.25 -9.43 -34.10
C ILE A 206 -15.16 -8.62 -35.03
N MET A 207 -15.12 -7.29 -34.96
CA MET A 207 -15.92 -6.43 -35.82
C MET A 207 -15.58 -6.61 -37.30
N SER A 208 -14.29 -6.67 -37.65
CA SER A 208 -13.84 -6.91 -39.03
C SER A 208 -14.27 -8.27 -39.55
N GLY A 209 -14.27 -9.30 -38.69
CA GLY A 209 -14.74 -10.65 -39.02
C GLY A 209 -16.24 -10.71 -39.25
N ILE A 210 -17.03 -9.89 -38.54
CA ILE A 210 -18.48 -9.76 -38.75
C ILE A 210 -18.78 -8.97 -40.03
N VAL A 211 -18.05 -7.87 -40.30
CA VAL A 211 -18.21 -7.06 -41.51
C VAL A 211 -17.83 -7.85 -42.76
N ASN A 212 -16.71 -8.59 -42.74
CA ASN A 212 -16.29 -9.43 -43.87
C ASN A 212 -17.21 -10.64 -44.11
N LYS A 213 -17.93 -11.12 -43.09
CA LYS A 213 -18.95 -12.18 -43.27
C LYS A 213 -20.24 -11.69 -43.92
N ASN A 214 -20.48 -10.37 -43.91
CA ASN A 214 -21.69 -9.73 -44.43
C ASN A 214 -21.41 -8.83 -45.66
N ALA A 215 -20.20 -8.85 -46.21
CA ALA A 215 -19.89 -8.24 -47.49
C ALA A 215 -20.38 -9.18 -48.61
N PRO A 216 -21.22 -8.72 -49.56
CA PRO A 216 -21.75 -9.53 -50.66
C PRO A 216 -20.66 -9.99 -51.63
#